data_AF-A0A1Y4U2B2-F1
#
_entry.id   AF-A0A1Y4U2B2-F1
#
_cell.length_a   1.000
_cell.length_b   1.000
_cell.length_c   1.000
_cell.angle_alpha   90.00
_cell.angle_beta   90.00
_cell.angle_gamma   90.00
#
_symmetry.space_group_name_H-M   'P 1'
#
loop_
_entity.id
_entity.type
_entity.pdbx_description
1 polymer ?
#
loop_
_entity_poly.entity_id
_entity_poly.type
_entity_poly.pdbx_seq_one_letter_code
_entity_poly.pdbx_strand_id
1 'polypeptide(L)'
;MNRTAKQLVDYVPQYVSLYDVDYRDDLDGHEDIQEECIRSNSLEKLYEKAYKWYEEQESSNMHGYLEETRKSMESDGCAEQFEEHEDEIRELIYDRNGSDPVKDLIRNSSVTNFFYSLGVEISGYRTDIPWRGESVAMACYKVRRALHLKKGQFDEKIEELVENAAYGGELRIYFNAMFDRLVSEDAENDFRSIRFYGNVVVAIADSLNGSGHHVRIPLDLTLPFRRDNLFVDSQVHYSYADEVCGMANDWCDSTKWETGMTPSTGSVRKSRMAEHQKQEAVYEKIFRSGKCTFGDMNFKRHRDVRYSNGYPAGCRCPHCGTFWID
;
A
#
# COMPACT_ATOMS: atom_id res chain seq x y z
N MET A 1 -24.22 -48.09 -35.43
CA MET A 1 -24.08 -46.84 -34.66
C MET A 1 -22.61 -46.68 -34.34
N ASN A 2 -21.90 -45.79 -35.06
CA ASN A 2 -20.50 -45.46 -34.74
C ASN A 2 -20.52 -44.48 -33.57
N ARG A 3 -20.38 -44.97 -32.34
CA ARG A 3 -19.89 -44.13 -31.24
C ARG A 3 -18.38 -44.02 -31.48
N THR A 4 -17.94 -42.89 -32.02
CA THR A 4 -16.54 -42.46 -31.90
C THR A 4 -16.20 -42.51 -30.42
N ALA A 5 -15.10 -43.18 -30.05
CA ALA A 5 -14.63 -43.19 -28.68
C ALA A 5 -14.41 -41.73 -28.25
N LYS A 6 -15.18 -41.26 -27.25
CA LYS A 6 -14.95 -39.96 -26.64
C LYS A 6 -13.55 -39.97 -26.04
N GLN A 7 -12.81 -38.88 -26.25
CA GLN A 7 -11.52 -38.67 -25.60
C GLN A 7 -11.76 -38.17 -24.17
N LEU A 8 -10.79 -38.31 -23.26
CA LEU A 8 -10.89 -37.81 -21.87
C LEU A 8 -11.33 -36.34 -21.83
N VAL A 9 -10.87 -35.54 -22.79
CA VAL A 9 -11.22 -34.13 -22.97
C VAL A 9 -12.71 -33.86 -23.19
N ASP A 10 -13.47 -34.84 -23.68
CA ASP A 10 -14.91 -34.71 -23.94
C ASP A 10 -15.75 -34.87 -22.68
N TYR A 11 -15.19 -35.42 -21.60
CA TYR A 11 -15.89 -35.65 -20.33
C TYR A 11 -15.71 -34.50 -19.35
N VAL A 12 -14.60 -33.77 -19.43
CA VAL A 12 -14.38 -32.56 -18.62
C VAL A 12 -15.19 -31.41 -19.21
N PRO A 13 -15.84 -30.55 -18.39
CA PRO A 13 -16.50 -29.34 -18.87
C PRO A 13 -15.56 -28.42 -19.63
N GLN A 14 -16.05 -27.69 -20.65
CA GLN A 14 -15.23 -26.74 -21.41
C GLN A 14 -14.85 -25.49 -20.61
N TYR A 15 -15.67 -25.14 -19.61
CA TYR A 15 -15.45 -24.01 -18.73
C TYR A 15 -15.51 -24.51 -17.29
N VAL A 16 -14.46 -24.24 -16.54
CA VAL A 16 -14.33 -24.59 -15.13
C VAL A 16 -14.15 -23.30 -14.33
N SER A 17 -14.85 -23.22 -13.20
CA SER A 17 -14.61 -22.23 -12.15
C SER A 17 -14.24 -22.98 -10.88
N LEU A 18 -13.00 -22.84 -10.42
CA LEU A 18 -12.56 -23.39 -9.14
C LEU A 18 -12.75 -22.40 -7.99
N TYR A 19 -12.79 -21.11 -8.31
CA TYR A 19 -12.93 -20.02 -7.34
C TYR A 19 -14.16 -19.17 -7.65
N ASP A 20 -14.93 -18.85 -6.61
CA ASP A 20 -16.04 -17.92 -6.65
C ASP A 20 -15.82 -16.87 -5.55
N VAL A 21 -15.39 -15.67 -5.97
CA VAL A 21 -15.20 -14.51 -5.09
C VAL A 21 -16.51 -13.74 -5.00
N ASP A 22 -17.06 -13.58 -3.80
CA ASP A 22 -18.28 -12.77 -3.60
C ASP A 22 -17.96 -11.30 -3.92
N TYR A 23 -18.93 -10.55 -4.44
CA TYR A 23 -18.74 -9.13 -4.73
C TYR A 23 -18.47 -8.28 -3.46
N ARG A 24 -18.70 -8.85 -2.28
CA ARG A 24 -18.38 -8.26 -0.97
C ARG A 24 -16.99 -8.66 -0.45
N ASP A 25 -16.33 -9.61 -1.09
CA ASP A 25 -14.95 -9.96 -0.76
C ASP A 25 -14.03 -9.01 -1.53
N ASP A 26 -13.24 -8.24 -0.80
CA ASP A 26 -12.33 -7.23 -1.32
C ASP A 26 -11.02 -7.17 -0.51
N LEU A 27 -10.16 -6.20 -0.82
CA LEU A 27 -8.87 -5.97 -0.16
C LEU A 27 -8.89 -4.69 0.70
N ASP A 28 -10.07 -4.15 1.01
CA ASP A 28 -10.19 -3.01 1.90
C ASP A 28 -9.82 -3.46 3.33
N GLY A 29 -8.92 -2.74 4.01
CA GLY A 29 -8.36 -3.19 5.29
C GLY A 29 -7.21 -4.21 5.17
N HIS A 30 -6.82 -4.58 3.94
CA HIS A 30 -5.66 -5.41 3.64
C HIS A 30 -4.51 -4.60 3.01
N GLU A 31 -4.37 -3.34 3.41
CA GLU A 31 -3.33 -2.43 2.92
C GLU A 31 -1.91 -2.91 3.25
N ASP A 32 -1.75 -3.78 4.24
CA ASP A 32 -0.49 -4.47 4.55
C ASP A 32 -0.03 -5.37 3.39
N ILE A 33 -0.95 -6.16 2.82
CA ILE A 33 -0.69 -7.01 1.65
C ILE A 33 -0.43 -6.14 0.42
N GLN A 34 -1.17 -5.04 0.27
CA GLN A 34 -0.96 -4.10 -0.84
C GLN A 34 0.45 -3.48 -0.78
N GLU A 35 0.89 -3.02 0.40
CA GLU A 35 2.25 -2.51 0.63
C GLU A 35 3.30 -3.59 0.36
N GLU A 36 3.10 -4.84 0.80
CA GLU A 36 4.01 -5.96 0.48
C GLU A 36 4.16 -6.15 -1.04
N CYS A 37 3.07 -6.11 -1.80
CA CYS A 37 3.08 -6.21 -3.25
C CYS A 37 3.83 -5.05 -3.91
N ILE A 38 3.65 -3.83 -3.39
CA ILE A 38 4.39 -2.66 -3.87
C ILE A 38 5.89 -2.83 -3.60
N ARG A 39 6.28 -3.24 -2.40
CA ARG A 39 7.68 -3.39 -1.99
C ARG A 39 8.41 -4.47 -2.77
N SER A 40 7.74 -5.59 -3.04
CA SER A 40 8.28 -6.70 -3.83
C SER A 40 8.18 -6.48 -5.33
N ASN A 41 7.39 -5.48 -5.76
CA ASN A 41 7.00 -5.27 -7.15
C ASN A 41 6.42 -6.55 -7.77
N SER A 42 5.55 -7.23 -7.02
CA SER A 42 4.98 -8.52 -7.40
C SER A 42 3.64 -8.75 -6.70
N LEU A 43 2.70 -9.36 -7.41
CA LEU A 43 1.42 -9.82 -6.84
C LEU A 43 1.52 -11.20 -6.18
N GLU A 44 2.69 -11.85 -6.18
CA GLU A 44 2.89 -13.21 -5.66
C GLU A 44 2.40 -13.36 -4.22
N LYS A 45 2.67 -12.38 -3.36
CA LYS A 45 2.21 -12.38 -1.96
C LYS A 45 0.69 -12.38 -1.85
N LEU A 46 0.00 -11.66 -2.73
CA LEU A 46 -1.46 -11.68 -2.79
C LEU A 46 -1.97 -13.02 -3.33
N TYR A 47 -1.34 -13.60 -4.35
CA TYR A 47 -1.68 -14.94 -4.83
C TYR A 47 -1.53 -16.01 -3.73
N GLU A 48 -0.43 -16.01 -2.99
CA GLU A 48 -0.22 -16.91 -1.84
C GLU A 48 -1.35 -16.82 -0.80
N LYS A 49 -1.80 -15.59 -0.51
CA LYS A 49 -2.88 -15.34 0.45
C LYS A 49 -4.25 -15.74 -0.10
N ALA A 50 -4.54 -15.35 -1.34
CA ALA A 50 -5.81 -15.66 -1.99
C ALA A 50 -6.01 -17.17 -2.12
N TYR A 51 -5.01 -17.92 -2.60
CA TYR A 51 -5.12 -19.38 -2.68
C TYR A 51 -5.33 -20.03 -1.31
N LYS A 52 -4.70 -19.49 -0.27
CA LYS A 52 -4.98 -19.95 1.09
C LYS A 52 -6.40 -19.63 1.56
N TRP A 53 -6.94 -18.45 1.23
CA TRP A 53 -8.30 -18.07 1.60
C TRP A 53 -9.36 -18.92 0.90
N TYR A 54 -9.09 -19.32 -0.35
CA TYR A 54 -10.02 -20.09 -1.18
C TYR A 54 -9.68 -21.60 -1.29
N GLU A 55 -8.71 -22.11 -0.51
CA GLU A 55 -8.25 -23.51 -0.55
C GLU A 55 -9.40 -24.52 -0.35
N GLU A 56 -10.29 -24.25 0.61
CA GLU A 56 -11.45 -25.11 0.89
C GLU A 56 -12.44 -25.12 -0.28
N GLN A 57 -12.66 -23.97 -0.91
CA GLN A 57 -13.56 -23.82 -2.05
C GLN A 57 -12.98 -24.53 -3.29
N GLU A 58 -11.69 -24.34 -3.57
CA GLU A 58 -10.99 -25.02 -4.64
C GLU A 58 -11.09 -26.54 -4.50
N SER A 59 -10.81 -27.06 -3.30
CA SER A 59 -10.89 -28.50 -3.01
C SER A 59 -12.30 -29.05 -3.21
N SER A 60 -13.31 -28.33 -2.71
CA SER A 60 -14.72 -28.70 -2.87
C SER A 60 -15.16 -28.69 -4.33
N ASN A 61 -14.82 -27.64 -5.07
CA ASN A 61 -15.19 -27.48 -6.48
C ASN A 61 -14.47 -28.50 -7.37
N MET A 62 -13.17 -28.72 -7.14
CA MET A 62 -12.39 -29.75 -7.81
C MET A 62 -13.01 -31.14 -7.61
N HIS A 63 -13.36 -31.49 -6.36
CA HIS A 63 -14.02 -32.76 -6.07
C HIS A 63 -15.37 -32.86 -6.81
N GLY A 64 -16.14 -31.77 -6.87
CA GLY A 64 -17.38 -31.71 -7.64
C GLY A 64 -17.20 -32.03 -9.13
N TYR A 65 -16.22 -31.40 -9.80
CA TYR A 65 -15.93 -31.65 -11.21
C TYR A 65 -15.41 -33.07 -11.46
N LEU A 66 -14.58 -33.60 -10.56
CA LEU A 66 -14.09 -34.98 -10.65
C LEU A 66 -15.26 -35.98 -10.54
N GLU A 67 -16.17 -35.78 -9.59
CA GLU A 67 -17.36 -36.63 -9.42
C GLU A 67 -18.33 -36.54 -10.62
N GLU A 68 -18.50 -35.36 -11.21
CA GLU A 68 -19.31 -35.18 -12.43
C GLU A 68 -18.68 -35.88 -13.64
N THR A 69 -17.36 -35.73 -13.80
CA THR A 69 -16.59 -36.40 -14.86
C THR A 69 -16.66 -37.91 -14.70
N ARG A 70 -16.48 -38.40 -13.46
CA ARG A 70 -16.60 -39.82 -13.10
C ARG A 70 -17.96 -40.38 -13.48
N LYS A 71 -19.06 -39.75 -13.05
CA LYS A 71 -20.43 -40.18 -13.37
C LYS A 71 -20.69 -40.21 -14.88
N SER A 72 -20.12 -39.25 -15.61
CA SER A 72 -20.23 -39.19 -17.07
C SER A 72 -19.49 -40.33 -17.76
N MET A 73 -18.28 -40.67 -17.29
CA MET A 73 -17.49 -41.80 -17.80
C MET A 73 -18.10 -43.15 -17.43
N GLU A 74 -18.60 -43.30 -16.20
CA GLU A 74 -19.32 -44.50 -15.74
C GLU A 74 -20.57 -44.77 -16.60
N SER A 75 -21.33 -43.72 -16.93
CA SER A 75 -22.51 -43.82 -17.81
C SER A 75 -22.17 -44.29 -19.23
N ASP A 76 -20.95 -44.00 -19.71
CA ASP A 76 -20.45 -44.44 -21.02
C ASP A 76 -19.65 -45.77 -20.94
N GLY A 77 -19.53 -46.38 -19.75
CA GLY A 77 -18.87 -47.67 -19.53
C GLY A 77 -17.35 -47.60 -19.40
N CYS A 78 -16.80 -46.41 -19.19
CA CYS A 78 -15.36 -46.12 -19.12
C CYS A 78 -14.86 -45.90 -17.67
N ALA A 79 -15.48 -46.53 -16.68
CA ALA A 79 -15.17 -46.30 -15.26
C ALA A 79 -13.69 -46.59 -14.89
N GLU A 80 -13.12 -47.69 -15.41
CA GLU A 80 -11.72 -48.06 -15.17
C GLU A 80 -10.74 -47.01 -15.73
N GLN A 81 -11.09 -46.35 -16.85
CA GLN A 81 -10.27 -45.29 -17.44
C GLN A 81 -10.24 -44.02 -16.60
N PHE A 82 -11.27 -43.78 -15.77
CA PHE A 82 -11.26 -42.65 -14.85
C PHE A 82 -10.17 -42.84 -13.78
N GLU A 83 -10.09 -44.02 -13.19
CA GLU A 83 -9.11 -44.32 -12.14
C GLU A 83 -7.67 -44.30 -12.70
N GLU A 84 -7.47 -44.75 -13.94
CA GLU A 84 -6.16 -44.72 -14.61
C GLU A 84 -5.68 -43.31 -14.99
N HIS A 85 -6.60 -42.37 -15.22
CA HIS A 85 -6.30 -41.03 -15.73
C HIS A 85 -6.79 -39.88 -14.83
N GLU A 86 -7.05 -40.14 -13.54
CA GLU A 86 -7.58 -39.12 -12.61
C GLU A 86 -6.69 -37.88 -12.53
N ASP A 87 -5.37 -38.07 -12.50
CA ASP A 87 -4.40 -36.96 -12.47
C ASP A 87 -4.43 -36.11 -13.75
N GLU A 88 -4.55 -36.75 -14.92
CA GLU A 88 -4.70 -36.04 -16.21
C GLU A 88 -6.01 -35.26 -16.28
N ILE A 89 -7.09 -35.82 -15.73
CA ILE A 89 -8.39 -35.15 -15.63
C ILE A 89 -8.27 -33.93 -14.71
N ARG A 90 -7.57 -34.05 -13.57
CA ARG A 90 -7.32 -32.95 -12.64
C ARG A 90 -6.52 -31.82 -13.30
N GLU A 91 -5.43 -32.14 -14.00
CA GLU A 91 -4.65 -31.16 -14.77
C GLU A 91 -5.52 -30.47 -15.81
N LEU A 92 -6.36 -31.22 -16.54
CA LEU A 92 -7.26 -30.65 -17.52
C LEU A 92 -8.32 -29.71 -16.91
N ILE A 93 -8.80 -30.00 -15.70
CA ILE A 93 -9.71 -29.11 -14.95
C ILE A 93 -8.98 -27.80 -14.61
N TYR A 94 -7.72 -27.86 -14.16
CA TYR A 94 -6.90 -26.66 -13.93
C TYR A 94 -6.64 -25.87 -15.21
N ASP A 95 -6.32 -26.54 -16.32
CA ASP A 95 -6.08 -25.89 -17.61
C ASP A 95 -7.32 -25.16 -18.15
N ARG A 96 -8.52 -25.66 -17.81
CA ARG A 96 -9.80 -25.04 -18.18
C ARG A 96 -10.35 -24.09 -17.14
N ASN A 97 -9.66 -23.93 -16.00
CA ASN A 97 -10.08 -23.01 -14.96
C ASN A 97 -9.90 -21.57 -15.44
N GLY A 98 -11.02 -20.86 -15.60
CA GLY A 98 -11.03 -19.45 -15.99
C GLY A 98 -11.07 -18.48 -14.81
N SER A 99 -11.25 -18.98 -13.59
CA SER A 99 -11.38 -18.14 -12.39
C SER A 99 -10.01 -17.69 -11.85
N ASP A 100 -9.93 -16.44 -11.39
CA ASP A 100 -8.72 -15.82 -10.86
C ASP A 100 -9.10 -14.97 -9.63
N PRO A 101 -9.01 -15.53 -8.41
CA PRO A 101 -9.53 -14.88 -7.22
C PRO A 101 -8.80 -13.56 -6.94
N VAL A 102 -7.53 -13.42 -7.33
CA VAL A 102 -6.78 -12.18 -7.17
C VAL A 102 -7.35 -11.07 -8.04
N LYS A 103 -7.66 -11.34 -9.32
CA LYS A 103 -8.28 -10.34 -10.19
C LYS A 103 -9.66 -9.92 -9.69
N ASP A 104 -10.43 -10.86 -9.18
CA ASP A 104 -11.77 -10.59 -8.67
C ASP A 104 -11.72 -9.75 -7.38
N LEU A 105 -10.84 -10.09 -6.43
CA LEU A 105 -10.59 -9.30 -5.22
C LEU A 105 -10.16 -7.87 -5.55
N ILE A 106 -9.18 -7.70 -6.46
CA ILE A 106 -8.73 -6.38 -6.91
C ILE A 106 -9.88 -5.59 -7.54
N ARG A 107 -10.73 -6.24 -8.35
CA ARG A 107 -11.88 -5.58 -9.00
C ARG A 107 -12.92 -5.11 -8.00
N ASN A 108 -13.12 -5.84 -6.91
CA ASN A 108 -14.10 -5.50 -5.87
C ASN A 108 -13.57 -4.44 -4.89
N SER A 109 -12.26 -4.25 -4.83
CA SER A 109 -11.59 -3.34 -3.90
C SER A 109 -11.74 -1.87 -4.27
N SER A 110 -11.71 -1.02 -3.25
CA SER A 110 -11.63 0.42 -3.44
C SER A 110 -10.19 0.86 -3.75
N VAL A 111 -10.05 2.07 -4.29
CA VAL A 111 -8.72 2.69 -4.44
C VAL A 111 -8.15 3.02 -3.07
N THR A 112 -6.83 2.93 -2.95
CA THR A 112 -6.11 3.16 -1.68
C THR A 112 -5.38 4.50 -1.72
N ASN A 113 -5.27 5.13 -0.56
CA ASN A 113 -4.44 6.32 -0.36
C ASN A 113 -2.95 5.97 -0.44
N PHE A 114 -2.28 6.49 -1.46
CA PHE A 114 -0.83 6.42 -1.61
C PHE A 114 -0.18 7.78 -1.38
N PHE A 115 1.09 7.75 -0.99
CA PHE A 115 1.95 8.89 -1.16
C PHE A 115 3.26 8.54 -1.87
N TYR A 116 3.77 9.52 -2.61
CA TYR A 116 5.11 9.50 -3.16
C TYR A 116 5.97 10.52 -2.42
N SER A 117 6.95 10.04 -1.66
CA SER A 117 7.90 10.87 -0.94
C SER A 117 8.89 11.51 -1.91
N LEU A 118 9.21 12.78 -1.68
CA LEU A 118 10.25 13.49 -2.44
C LEU A 118 11.62 13.42 -1.75
N GLY A 119 11.73 12.73 -0.60
CA GLY A 119 12.97 12.60 0.18
C GLY A 119 13.52 13.92 0.71
N VAL A 120 12.66 14.94 0.84
CA VAL A 120 13.02 16.29 1.28
C VAL A 120 12.41 16.56 2.64
N GLU A 121 13.28 16.72 3.63
CA GLU A 121 12.90 17.10 4.99
C GLU A 121 12.74 18.62 5.10
N ILE A 122 11.59 19.05 5.61
CA ILE A 122 11.30 20.42 6.00
C ILE A 122 11.36 20.52 7.51
N SER A 123 12.17 21.45 8.04
CA SER A 123 12.33 21.57 9.49
C SER A 123 11.13 22.26 10.14
N GLY A 124 10.59 21.63 11.17
CA GLY A 124 9.58 22.24 12.05
C GLY A 124 10.17 23.10 13.17
N TYR A 125 9.26 23.62 13.98
CA TYR A 125 9.56 24.22 15.28
C TYR A 125 10.06 23.13 16.22
N ARG A 126 11.05 23.46 17.05
CA ARG A 126 11.58 22.53 18.05
C ARG A 126 11.12 22.93 19.43
N THR A 127 10.87 21.95 20.28
CA THR A 127 10.37 22.16 21.66
C THR A 127 11.33 22.99 22.52
N ASP A 128 12.62 22.96 22.22
CA ASP A 128 13.70 23.66 22.92
C ASP A 128 14.07 25.02 22.31
N ILE A 129 13.60 25.33 21.09
CA ILE A 129 13.96 26.54 20.37
C ILE A 129 12.69 27.15 19.75
N PRO A 130 12.32 28.41 20.08
CA PRO A 130 11.09 29.06 19.59
C PRO A 130 11.13 29.42 18.10
N TRP A 131 12.08 28.86 17.35
CA TRP A 131 12.31 29.11 15.93
C TRP A 131 12.44 27.76 15.22
N ARG A 132 11.99 27.72 13.97
CA ARG A 132 12.26 26.58 13.09
C ARG A 132 13.77 26.35 12.95
N GLY A 133 14.14 25.09 12.73
CA GLY A 133 15.53 24.72 12.40
C GLY A 133 16.04 25.38 11.11
N GLU A 134 15.15 25.92 10.27
CA GLU A 134 15.48 26.71 9.09
C GLU A 134 14.48 27.87 8.87
N SER A 135 14.87 28.87 8.08
CA SER A 135 13.96 29.97 7.74
C SER A 135 12.84 29.50 6.81
N VAL A 136 11.66 30.13 6.91
CA VAL A 136 10.51 29.87 6.01
C VAL A 136 10.92 30.00 4.55
N ALA A 137 11.72 31.02 4.20
CA ALA A 137 12.24 31.20 2.85
C ALA A 137 13.08 30.01 2.34
N MET A 138 13.90 29.41 3.21
CA MET A 138 14.69 28.22 2.87
C MET A 138 13.82 26.97 2.71
N ALA A 139 12.84 26.78 3.59
CA ALA A 139 11.86 25.71 3.47
C ALA A 139 11.05 25.83 2.16
N CYS A 140 10.53 27.02 1.85
CA CYS A 140 9.85 27.29 0.59
C CYS A 140 10.76 27.07 -0.62
N TYR A 141 12.04 27.41 -0.52
CA TYR A 141 13.02 27.10 -1.56
C TYR A 141 13.18 25.59 -1.77
N LYS A 142 13.30 24.80 -0.71
CA LYS A 142 13.35 23.33 -0.81
C LYS A 142 12.10 22.75 -1.48
N VAL A 143 10.91 23.20 -1.08
CA VAL A 143 9.64 22.78 -1.69
C VAL A 143 9.62 23.09 -3.19
N ARG A 144 9.91 24.34 -3.58
CA ARG A 144 9.98 24.74 -5.00
C ARG A 144 10.96 23.88 -5.79
N ARG A 145 12.14 23.62 -5.24
CA ARG A 145 13.17 22.79 -5.89
C ARG A 145 12.70 21.35 -6.07
N ALA A 146 12.02 20.77 -5.09
CA ALA A 146 11.51 19.40 -5.16
C ALA A 146 10.37 19.25 -6.17
N LEU A 147 9.53 20.28 -6.32
CA LEU A 147 8.41 20.32 -7.25
C LEU A 147 8.77 20.89 -8.64
N HIS A 148 10.06 21.13 -8.91
CA HIS A 148 10.56 21.76 -10.15
C HIS A 148 9.91 23.10 -10.50
N LEU A 149 9.50 23.87 -9.48
CA LEU A 149 8.84 25.17 -9.65
C LEU A 149 9.85 26.32 -9.74
N LYS A 150 9.51 27.33 -10.53
CA LYS A 150 10.23 28.61 -10.59
C LYS A 150 9.85 29.48 -9.39
N LYS A 151 10.74 30.39 -9.01
CA LYS A 151 10.44 31.41 -7.99
C LYS A 151 9.20 32.24 -8.42
N GLY A 152 8.28 32.51 -7.52
CA GLY A 152 7.03 33.23 -7.81
C GLY A 152 5.85 32.32 -8.17
N GLN A 153 6.09 31.05 -8.50
CA GLN A 153 5.00 30.12 -8.80
C GLN A 153 4.40 29.56 -7.52
N PHE A 154 3.12 29.85 -7.30
CA PHE A 154 2.34 29.36 -6.16
C PHE A 154 2.92 29.74 -4.80
N ASP A 155 3.63 30.87 -4.71
CA ASP A 155 4.33 31.28 -3.48
C ASP A 155 3.40 31.32 -2.27
N GLU A 156 2.18 31.86 -2.40
CA GLU A 156 1.17 31.86 -1.32
C GLU A 156 0.85 30.46 -0.80
N LYS A 157 0.64 29.47 -1.69
CA LYS A 157 0.33 28.08 -1.30
C LYS A 157 1.53 27.38 -0.68
N ILE A 158 2.74 27.70 -1.15
CA ILE A 158 3.97 27.10 -0.62
C ILE A 158 4.27 27.69 0.75
N GLU A 159 4.05 28.98 0.95
CA GLU A 159 4.16 29.64 2.25
C GLU A 159 3.11 29.08 3.21
N GLU A 160 1.84 28.97 2.79
CA GLU A 160 0.77 28.31 3.56
C GLU A 160 1.17 26.89 3.99
N LEU A 161 1.66 26.07 3.04
CA LEU A 161 2.10 24.71 3.32
C LEU A 161 3.21 24.68 4.39
N VAL A 162 4.20 25.54 4.23
CA VAL A 162 5.36 25.60 5.12
C VAL A 162 4.97 26.14 6.49
N GLU A 163 4.18 27.20 6.59
CA GLU A 163 3.83 27.82 7.86
C GLU A 163 2.90 26.95 8.71
N ASN A 164 1.96 26.23 8.08
CA ASN A 164 1.00 25.39 8.80
C ASN A 164 1.55 24.00 9.17
N ALA A 165 2.65 23.54 8.57
CA ALA A 165 3.31 22.30 8.95
C ALA A 165 4.22 22.49 10.17
N ALA A 166 3.65 22.77 11.34
CA ALA A 166 4.39 23.24 12.52
C ALA A 166 5.60 22.36 12.91
N TYR A 167 5.46 21.04 12.98
CA TYR A 167 6.57 20.12 13.31
C TYR A 167 7.42 19.72 12.11
N GLY A 168 7.12 20.24 10.93
CA GLY A 168 7.85 19.92 9.71
C GLY A 168 7.51 18.51 9.23
N GLY A 169 8.51 17.82 8.70
CA GLY A 169 8.38 16.45 8.19
C GLY A 169 8.83 16.31 6.75
N GLU A 170 8.49 15.17 6.15
CA GLU A 170 8.89 14.84 4.79
C GLU A 170 7.88 15.40 3.79
N LEU A 171 8.37 16.00 2.70
CA LEU A 171 7.57 16.48 1.60
C LEU A 171 7.07 15.31 0.74
N ARG A 172 5.74 15.21 0.59
CA ARG A 172 5.04 14.09 -0.06
C ARG A 172 4.00 14.59 -1.06
N ILE A 173 3.73 13.79 -2.08
CA ILE A 173 2.61 13.95 -3.00
C ILE A 173 1.60 12.84 -2.73
N TYR A 174 0.35 13.20 -2.47
CA TYR A 174 -0.73 12.25 -2.16
C TYR A 174 -1.64 12.01 -3.36
N PHE A 175 -2.02 10.75 -3.58
CA PHE A 175 -2.85 10.33 -4.70
C PHE A 175 -3.52 8.99 -4.43
N ASN A 176 -4.65 8.74 -5.08
CA ASN A 176 -5.37 7.48 -5.01
C ASN A 176 -5.02 6.56 -6.18
N ALA A 177 -4.85 5.28 -5.88
CA ALA A 177 -4.55 4.27 -6.88
C ALA A 177 -5.10 2.90 -6.47
N MET A 178 -5.45 2.08 -7.47
CA MET A 178 -5.40 0.63 -7.27
C MET A 178 -3.95 0.20 -7.29
N PHE A 179 -3.52 -0.56 -6.26
CA PHE A 179 -2.12 -0.92 -6.06
C PHE A 179 -1.54 -1.77 -7.20
N ASP A 180 -2.36 -2.59 -7.86
CA ASP A 180 -1.97 -3.45 -8.98
C ASP A 180 -1.42 -2.63 -10.16
N ARG A 181 -1.98 -1.44 -10.40
CA ARG A 181 -1.50 -0.50 -11.43
C ARG A 181 -0.13 0.12 -11.11
N LEU A 182 0.32 -0.04 -9.87
CA LEU A 182 1.62 0.39 -9.41
C LEU A 182 2.60 -0.78 -9.29
N VAL A 183 2.22 -2.01 -9.67
CA VAL A 183 3.13 -3.15 -9.84
C VAL A 183 3.48 -3.26 -11.33
N SER A 184 4.77 -3.40 -11.66
CA SER A 184 5.17 -3.57 -13.07
C SER A 184 4.98 -5.00 -13.52
N GLU A 185 4.66 -5.19 -14.80
CA GLU A 185 4.55 -6.53 -15.42
C GLU A 185 5.90 -7.26 -15.44
N ASP A 186 7.00 -6.51 -15.49
CA ASP A 186 8.37 -7.02 -15.44
C ASP A 186 9.03 -6.50 -14.15
N ALA A 187 9.19 -7.38 -13.17
CA ALA A 187 9.77 -7.04 -11.88
C ALA A 187 11.25 -6.58 -11.99
N GLU A 188 11.98 -7.05 -13.01
CA GLU A 188 13.37 -6.66 -13.25
C GLU A 188 13.46 -5.28 -13.92
N ASN A 189 12.43 -4.87 -14.65
CA ASN A 189 12.33 -3.59 -15.34
C ASN A 189 11.15 -2.76 -14.83
N ASP A 190 11.30 -2.26 -13.60
CA ASP A 190 10.35 -1.34 -12.97
C ASP A 190 10.15 -0.05 -13.81
N PHE A 191 9.07 0.68 -13.52
CA PHE A 191 8.77 1.99 -14.08
C PHE A 191 9.96 2.94 -13.94
N ARG A 192 10.14 3.81 -14.94
CA ARG A 192 11.25 4.77 -14.98
C ARG A 192 10.84 6.18 -14.61
N SER A 193 9.55 6.48 -14.72
CA SER A 193 8.99 7.78 -14.33
C SER A 193 7.60 7.65 -13.74
N ILE A 194 7.23 8.66 -12.96
CA ILE A 194 5.88 8.91 -12.49
C ILE A 194 5.56 10.37 -12.69
N ARG A 195 4.38 10.66 -13.22
CA ARG A 195 3.87 12.00 -13.44
C ARG A 195 2.67 12.24 -12.55
N PHE A 196 2.63 13.42 -11.93
CA PHE A 196 1.51 13.92 -11.17
C PHE A 196 0.98 15.18 -11.85
N TYR A 197 -0.32 15.25 -12.09
CA TYR A 197 -0.92 16.39 -12.77
C TYR A 197 -2.33 16.73 -12.26
N GLY A 198 -2.82 17.92 -12.60
CA GLY A 198 -4.09 18.43 -12.09
C GLY A 198 -3.90 19.21 -10.80
N ASN A 199 -4.87 19.15 -9.89
CA ASN A 199 -4.81 19.83 -8.59
C ASN A 199 -4.13 18.91 -7.58
N VAL A 200 -2.82 18.77 -7.73
CA VAL A 200 -2.03 17.80 -6.97
C VAL A 200 -1.94 18.20 -5.51
N VAL A 201 -2.24 17.23 -4.64
CA VAL A 201 -2.13 17.33 -3.20
C VAL A 201 -0.67 17.16 -2.79
N VAL A 202 -0.09 18.24 -2.27
CA VAL A 202 1.27 18.27 -1.73
C VAL A 202 1.19 18.48 -0.23
N ALA A 203 1.86 17.63 0.53
CA ALA A 203 1.84 17.67 1.99
C ALA A 203 3.26 17.67 2.57
N ILE A 204 3.40 18.29 3.74
CA ILE A 204 4.52 18.07 4.64
C ILE A 204 3.94 17.28 5.81
N ALA A 205 4.41 16.05 5.99
CA ALA A 205 3.89 15.13 7.00
C ALA A 205 5.01 14.63 7.92
N ASP A 206 4.81 14.80 9.22
CA ASP A 206 5.65 14.30 10.30
C ASP A 206 5.03 13.01 10.85
N SER A 207 5.52 11.87 10.36
CA SER A 207 5.13 10.55 10.82
C SER A 207 5.78 10.15 12.15
N LEU A 208 6.66 10.96 12.75
CA LEU A 208 7.22 10.68 14.08
C LEU A 208 6.29 11.15 15.20
N ASN A 209 5.78 12.38 15.09
CA ASN A 209 4.91 12.96 16.13
C ASN A 209 3.43 13.00 15.73
N GLY A 210 3.09 12.73 14.48
CA GLY A 210 1.71 12.76 14.00
C GLY A 210 1.22 14.17 13.74
N SER A 211 1.82 14.86 12.78
CA SER A 211 1.34 16.18 12.35
C SER A 211 1.61 16.42 10.87
N GLY A 212 1.02 17.48 10.32
CA GLY A 212 1.32 17.90 8.96
C GLY A 212 0.31 18.88 8.41
N HIS A 213 0.58 19.34 7.19
CA HIS A 213 -0.36 20.17 6.44
C HIS A 213 -0.25 19.85 4.96
N HIS A 214 -1.31 20.11 4.20
CA HIS A 214 -1.34 19.90 2.76
C HIS A 214 -1.99 21.07 2.04
N VAL A 215 -1.59 21.26 0.79
CA VAL A 215 -2.19 22.23 -0.13
C VAL A 215 -2.44 21.55 -1.48
N ARG A 216 -3.39 22.09 -2.25
CA ARG A 216 -3.65 21.65 -3.63
C ARG A 216 -3.00 22.62 -4.61
N ILE A 217 -2.05 22.15 -5.41
CA ILE A 217 -1.32 22.98 -6.37
C ILE A 217 -1.65 22.50 -7.80
N PRO A 218 -2.11 23.37 -8.71
CA PRO A 218 -2.35 23.02 -10.11
C PRO A 218 -1.01 22.85 -10.82
N LEU A 219 -0.47 21.62 -10.81
CA LEU A 219 0.87 21.30 -11.31
C LEU A 219 0.82 20.19 -12.35
N ASP A 220 1.92 20.06 -13.08
CA ASP A 220 2.22 18.97 -13.98
C ASP A 220 3.71 18.65 -13.83
N LEU A 221 4.00 17.56 -13.11
CA LEU A 221 5.33 17.22 -12.63
C LEU A 221 5.63 15.77 -12.94
N THR A 222 6.69 15.54 -13.73
CA THR A 222 7.26 14.21 -13.94
C THR A 222 8.54 14.04 -13.13
N LEU A 223 8.64 12.95 -12.38
CA LEU A 223 9.78 12.60 -11.55
C LEU A 223 10.35 11.25 -11.99
N PRO A 224 11.64 10.97 -11.72
CA PRO A 224 12.16 9.61 -11.83
C PRO A 224 11.43 8.72 -10.84
N PHE A 225 11.01 7.54 -11.29
CA PHE A 225 10.33 6.60 -10.41
C PHE A 225 11.35 5.89 -9.52
N ARG A 226 11.03 5.80 -8.22
CA ARG A 226 11.77 5.07 -7.22
C ARG A 226 10.77 4.33 -6.36
N ARG A 227 10.84 3.00 -6.40
CA ARG A 227 9.94 2.15 -5.63
C ARG A 227 9.96 2.44 -4.12
N ASP A 228 11.15 2.64 -3.58
CA ASP A 228 11.41 3.00 -2.18
C ASP A 228 10.78 4.34 -1.74
N ASN A 229 10.22 5.13 -2.66
CA ASN A 229 9.57 6.40 -2.36
C ASN A 229 8.03 6.32 -2.40
N LEU A 230 7.47 5.21 -2.88
CA LEU A 230 6.03 5.00 -3.01
C LEU A 230 5.53 4.21 -1.80
N PHE A 231 4.53 4.69 -1.05
CA PHE A 231 4.01 4.04 0.15
C PHE A 231 2.49 4.04 0.18
N VAL A 232 1.90 2.99 0.73
CA VAL A 232 0.52 3.02 1.22
C VAL A 232 0.47 3.84 2.51
N ASP A 233 -0.36 4.88 2.59
CA ASP A 233 -0.31 5.83 3.72
C ASP A 233 -0.61 5.17 5.07
N SER A 234 -1.63 4.30 5.11
CA SER A 234 -2.03 3.58 6.33
C SER A 234 -0.95 2.64 6.88
N GLN A 235 0.04 2.27 6.07
CA GLN A 235 1.15 1.39 6.47
C GLN A 235 2.35 2.14 7.05
N VAL A 236 2.18 3.44 7.27
CA VAL A 236 3.15 4.30 7.93
C VAL A 236 2.50 4.87 9.19
N HIS A 237 3.01 4.52 10.36
CA HIS A 237 2.63 5.19 11.61
C HIS A 237 3.49 6.43 11.82
N TYR A 238 3.02 7.63 12.16
CA TYR A 238 1.67 8.16 12.05
C TYR A 238 1.28 8.41 10.57
N SER A 239 0.15 7.84 10.13
CA SER A 239 -0.35 8.04 8.76
C SER A 239 -1.02 9.39 8.62
N TYR A 240 -0.77 10.09 7.50
CA TYR A 240 -1.25 11.47 7.40
C TYR A 240 -2.75 11.54 7.17
N ALA A 241 -3.26 10.71 6.26
CA ALA A 241 -4.66 10.69 5.90
C ALA A 241 -5.50 10.13 7.05
N ASP A 242 -5.16 8.94 7.57
CA ASP A 242 -6.04 8.24 8.52
C ASP A 242 -5.79 8.64 9.97
N GLU A 243 -4.55 8.56 10.46
CA GLU A 243 -4.25 8.76 11.88
C GLU A 243 -4.15 10.24 12.28
N VAL A 244 -3.62 11.10 11.40
CA VAL A 244 -3.40 12.52 11.69
C VAL A 244 -4.62 13.38 11.31
N CYS A 245 -5.13 13.25 10.08
CA CYS A 245 -6.18 14.13 9.58
C CYS A 245 -7.59 13.50 9.55
N GLY A 246 -7.72 12.18 9.67
CA GLY A 246 -9.01 11.48 9.60
C GLY A 246 -9.75 11.75 8.27
N MET A 247 -9.03 11.75 7.16
CA MET A 247 -9.54 12.09 5.84
C MET A 247 -10.46 11.00 5.28
N ALA A 248 -11.44 11.41 4.49
CA ALA A 248 -12.18 10.48 3.63
C ALA A 248 -11.28 9.98 2.49
N ASN A 249 -11.57 8.80 1.94
CA ASN A 249 -10.74 8.18 0.90
C ASN A 249 -10.56 9.10 -0.34
N ASP A 250 -11.59 9.83 -0.75
CA ASP A 250 -11.59 10.70 -1.95
C ASP A 250 -10.82 12.03 -1.80
N TRP A 251 -10.23 12.31 -0.64
CA TRP A 251 -9.64 13.63 -0.34
C TRP A 251 -8.53 14.07 -1.31
N CYS A 252 -7.85 13.10 -1.95
CA CYS A 252 -6.75 13.33 -2.88
C CYS A 252 -7.05 12.97 -4.35
N ASP A 253 -8.32 12.73 -4.71
CA ASP A 253 -8.76 12.46 -6.10
C ASP A 253 -8.43 13.59 -7.09
N SER A 254 -8.14 14.78 -6.58
CA SER A 254 -7.71 15.91 -7.38
C SER A 254 -6.30 15.75 -7.97
N THR A 255 -5.49 14.85 -7.40
CA THR A 255 -4.19 14.43 -7.94
C THR A 255 -4.39 13.32 -8.97
N LYS A 256 -4.13 13.65 -10.24
CA LYS A 256 -4.04 12.63 -11.29
C LYS A 256 -2.60 12.15 -11.42
N TRP A 257 -2.43 10.92 -11.87
CA TRP A 257 -1.11 10.32 -12.01
C TRP A 257 -1.01 9.33 -13.17
N GLU A 258 0.22 9.08 -13.61
CA GLU A 258 0.57 8.03 -14.57
C GLU A 258 2.02 7.59 -14.36
N THR A 259 2.30 6.30 -14.50
CA THR A 259 3.66 5.74 -14.55
C THR A 259 4.11 5.57 -15.99
N GLY A 260 5.44 5.55 -16.23
CA GLY A 260 5.98 5.44 -17.57
C GLY A 260 7.34 4.74 -17.62
N MET A 261 7.60 4.07 -18.75
CA MET A 261 8.88 3.41 -19.03
C MET A 261 9.94 4.36 -19.61
N THR A 262 9.54 5.58 -19.99
CA THR A 262 10.50 6.60 -20.44
C THR A 262 11.20 7.21 -19.22
N PRO A 263 12.54 7.24 -19.17
CA PRO A 263 13.26 7.95 -18.13
C PRO A 263 12.90 9.44 -18.12
N SER A 264 12.70 10.01 -16.95
CA SER A 264 12.56 11.46 -16.80
C SER A 264 13.90 12.09 -16.42
N THR A 265 14.10 13.33 -16.87
CA THR A 265 15.29 14.11 -16.53
C THR A 265 15.15 14.67 -15.12
N GLY A 266 16.05 14.31 -14.22
CA GLY A 266 16.06 14.84 -12.85
C GLY A 266 16.56 13.80 -11.85
N SER A 267 16.41 14.10 -10.57
CA SER A 267 16.65 13.15 -9.49
C SER A 267 15.64 13.37 -8.38
N VAL A 268 15.18 12.28 -7.78
CA VAL A 268 14.38 12.32 -6.55
C VAL A 268 15.19 11.70 -5.41
N ARG A 269 15.18 12.37 -4.26
CA ARG A 269 15.93 11.92 -3.09
C ARG A 269 15.28 10.67 -2.52
N LYS A 270 16.07 9.81 -1.89
CA LYS A 270 15.54 8.60 -1.25
C LYS A 270 14.65 9.02 -0.08
N SER A 271 13.48 8.41 0.05
CA SER A 271 12.63 8.60 1.23
C SER A 271 13.31 8.07 2.51
N ARG A 272 12.99 8.69 3.63
CA ARG A 272 13.34 8.20 4.98
C ARG A 272 12.32 7.22 5.55
N MET A 273 11.19 7.02 4.88
CA MET A 273 10.07 6.27 5.45
C MET A 273 10.34 4.78 5.60
N ALA A 274 11.14 4.19 4.71
CA ALA A 274 11.56 2.80 4.87
C ALA A 274 12.43 2.59 6.13
N GLU A 275 13.23 3.59 6.53
CA GLU A 275 14.00 3.54 7.78
C GLU A 275 13.09 3.72 9.00
N HIS A 276 12.10 4.61 8.88
CA HIS A 276 11.08 4.82 9.90
C HIS A 276 10.22 3.58 10.15
N GLN A 277 9.71 2.92 9.12
CA GLN A 277 8.95 1.66 9.25
C GLN A 277 9.79 0.55 9.94
N LYS A 278 11.08 0.45 9.62
CA LYS A 278 11.99 -0.47 10.32
C LYS A 278 12.13 -0.13 11.79
N GLN A 279 12.21 1.16 12.13
CA GLN A 279 12.29 1.63 13.50
C GLN A 279 11.00 1.32 14.28
N GLU A 280 9.83 1.53 13.66
CA GLU A 280 8.52 1.17 14.21
C GLU A 280 8.40 -0.33 14.49
N ALA A 281 8.85 -1.19 13.56
CA ALA A 281 8.86 -2.63 13.76
C ALA A 281 9.78 -3.06 14.94
N VAL A 282 10.90 -2.36 15.13
CA VAL A 282 11.80 -2.58 16.29
C VAL A 282 11.09 -2.18 17.59
N TYR A 283 10.43 -1.02 17.63
CA TYR A 283 9.67 -0.59 18.80
C TYR A 283 8.56 -1.59 19.15
N GLU A 284 7.80 -2.05 18.17
CA GLU A 284 6.75 -3.04 18.36
C GLU A 284 7.30 -4.37 18.92
N LYS A 285 8.43 -4.85 18.39
CA LYS A 285 9.11 -6.04 18.91
C LYS A 285 9.55 -5.88 20.37
N ILE A 286 10.13 -4.74 20.72
CA ILE A 286 10.54 -4.44 22.11
C ILE A 286 9.30 -4.37 23.01
N PHE A 287 8.23 -3.74 22.55
CA PHE A 287 6.98 -3.63 23.30
C PHE A 287 6.35 -4.99 23.57
N ARG A 288 6.32 -5.89 22.58
CA ARG A 288 5.84 -7.28 22.73
C ARG A 288 6.69 -8.09 23.71
N SER A 289 7.97 -7.78 23.85
CA SER A 289 8.84 -8.39 24.87
C SER A 289 8.59 -7.88 26.31
N GLY A 290 7.60 -7.00 26.50
CA GLY A 290 7.23 -6.43 27.80
C GLY A 290 8.03 -5.18 28.19
N LYS A 291 8.89 -4.65 27.31
CA LYS A 291 9.73 -3.47 27.57
C LYS A 291 9.13 -2.21 26.92
N CYS A 292 9.60 -1.04 27.32
CA CYS A 292 9.28 0.25 26.68
C CYS A 292 10.56 0.87 26.13
N THR A 293 10.45 1.68 25.07
CA THR A 293 11.62 2.32 24.42
C THR A 293 11.62 3.82 24.64
N PHE A 294 12.74 4.38 25.11
CA PHE A 294 12.86 5.83 25.24
C PHE A 294 12.82 6.50 23.86
N GLY A 295 11.99 7.55 23.71
CA GLY A 295 11.80 8.28 22.46
C GLY A 295 10.80 7.66 21.47
N ASP A 296 10.23 6.50 21.78
CA ASP A 296 9.08 5.98 21.02
C ASP A 296 7.85 6.82 21.32
N MET A 297 7.39 7.59 20.33
CA MET A 297 6.30 8.55 20.48
C MET A 297 4.91 7.90 20.38
N ASN A 298 4.81 6.62 20.02
CA ASN A 298 3.52 5.94 20.01
C ASN A 298 3.06 5.62 21.44
N PHE A 299 2.11 6.41 21.92
CA PHE A 299 1.56 6.29 23.27
C PHE A 299 1.03 4.88 23.61
N LYS A 300 0.52 4.14 22.63
CA LYS A 300 -0.04 2.78 22.81
C LYS A 300 1.04 1.73 23.10
N ARG A 301 2.31 2.02 22.80
CA ARG A 301 3.46 1.13 23.06
C ARG A 301 4.16 1.43 24.38
N HIS A 302 3.44 1.99 25.35
CA HIS A 302 3.94 2.19 26.70
C HIS A 302 2.94 1.71 27.74
N ARG A 303 3.46 1.16 28.85
CA ARG A 303 2.65 0.61 29.94
C ARG A 303 2.61 1.59 31.11
N ASP A 304 1.48 1.61 31.80
CA ASP A 304 1.29 2.38 33.03
C ASP A 304 1.62 3.87 32.89
N VAL A 305 1.39 4.43 31.70
CA VAL A 305 1.67 5.85 31.42
C VAL A 305 0.86 6.70 32.40
N ARG A 306 1.54 7.62 33.08
CA ARG A 306 0.93 8.49 34.10
C ARG A 306 0.94 9.92 33.63
N TYR A 307 -0.20 10.58 33.78
CA TYR A 307 -0.30 12.01 33.59
C TYR A 307 0.24 12.78 34.79
N SER A 308 0.98 13.85 34.53
CA SER A 308 1.52 14.78 35.52
C SER A 308 0.99 16.18 35.25
N ASN A 309 0.35 16.78 36.26
CA ASN A 309 -0.08 18.18 36.24
C ASN A 309 1.06 19.18 36.53
N GLY A 310 2.26 18.70 36.91
CA GLY A 310 3.40 19.57 37.16
C GLY A 310 4.05 20.02 35.86
N TYR A 311 4.47 21.29 35.76
CA TYR A 311 5.04 21.87 34.53
C TYR A 311 6.40 21.21 34.12
N PRO A 312 6.60 20.83 32.85
CA PRO A 312 5.60 20.80 31.78
C PRO A 312 4.56 19.71 32.03
N ALA A 313 3.28 20.07 31.88
CA ALA A 313 2.18 19.12 32.02
C ALA A 313 2.21 18.11 30.87
N GLY A 314 1.81 16.87 31.16
CA GLY A 314 1.82 15.82 30.15
C GLY A 314 1.96 14.43 30.73
N CYS A 315 2.05 13.45 29.85
CA CYS A 315 2.15 12.04 30.18
C CYS A 315 3.60 11.57 30.22
N ARG A 316 3.95 10.75 31.21
CA ARG A 316 5.28 10.13 31.32
C ARG A 316 5.17 8.61 31.41
N CYS A 317 5.98 7.91 30.62
CA CYS A 317 6.20 6.49 30.79
C CYS A 317 7.14 6.26 31.99
N PRO A 318 6.71 5.56 33.05
CA PRO A 318 7.57 5.33 34.22
C PRO A 318 8.72 4.36 33.92
N HIS A 319 8.61 3.55 32.86
CA HIS A 319 9.56 2.48 32.55
C HIS A 319 10.76 2.96 31.71
N CYS A 320 10.53 3.82 30.73
CA CYS A 320 11.60 4.32 29.86
C CYS A 320 11.86 5.83 30.00
N GLY A 321 10.95 6.57 30.63
CA GLY A 321 11.08 8.01 30.81
C GLY A 321 10.63 8.86 29.62
N THR A 322 10.12 8.27 28.52
CA THR A 322 9.49 9.03 27.43
C THR A 322 8.38 9.91 27.99
N PHE A 323 8.32 11.14 27.47
CA PHE A 323 7.41 12.17 27.94
C PHE A 323 6.67 12.79 26.75
N TRP A 324 5.34 12.82 26.83
CA TRP A 324 4.46 13.48 25.89
C TRP A 324 3.93 14.73 26.57
N ILE A 325 4.23 15.89 25.99
CA ILE A 325 3.71 17.17 26.46
C ILE A 325 2.27 17.31 25.96
N ASP A 326 1.40 17.84 26.82
CA ASP A 326 0.01 18.20 26.46
C ASP A 326 -0.08 19.44 25.56
#